data_AF-A0A1H1XKS1-F1
#
_entry.id   AF-A0A1H1XKS1-F1
#
_cell.length_a   1.000
_cell.length_b   1.000
_cell.length_c   1.000
_cell.angle_alpha   90.00
_cell.angle_beta   90.00
_cell.angle_gamma   90.00
#
_symmetry.space_group_name_H-M   'P 1'
#
loop_
_entity.id
_entity.type
_entity.pdbx_description
1 polymer ?
#
loop_
_entity_poly.entity_id
_entity_poly.type
_entity_poly.pdbx_seq_one_letter_code
_entity_poly.pdbx_strand_id
1 'polypeptide(L)' 'MTEFDPSEDGMKSFLDHIGARVKSAVDDVVAHTIDEDLETAVSTLHAVLNTIPGLEFDRAWAQEAVETLRRGDPLEIQIG' A
#
# COMPACT_ATOMS: atom_id res chain seq x y z
N MET A 1 -21.93 -4.13 -16.86
CA MET A 1 -21.06 -5.30 -16.65
C MET A 1 -19.81 -5.03 -17.45
N THR A 2 -18.77 -4.51 -16.81
CA THR A 2 -17.52 -4.14 -17.49
C THR A 2 -16.75 -5.43 -17.72
N GLU A 3 -16.58 -5.76 -19.00
CA GLU A 3 -15.79 -6.87 -19.50
C GLU A 3 -14.35 -6.70 -19.00
N PHE A 4 -13.82 -7.71 -18.32
CA PHE A 4 -12.42 -7.74 -17.90
C PHE A 4 -11.61 -8.08 -19.15
N ASP A 5 -11.17 -7.07 -19.88
CA ASP A 5 -10.32 -7.25 -21.07
C ASP A 5 -8.88 -7.56 -20.61
N PRO A 6 -8.34 -8.76 -20.87
CA PRO A 6 -7.02 -9.16 -20.39
C PRO A 6 -5.87 -8.62 -21.28
N SER A 7 -6.09 -7.54 -22.02
CA SER A 7 -5.00 -6.81 -22.69
C SER A 7 -4.09 -6.13 -21.66
N GLU A 8 -2.87 -5.77 -22.07
CA GLU A 8 -1.91 -5.01 -21.24
C GLU A 8 -2.54 -3.77 -20.56
N ASP A 9 -3.55 -3.17 -21.20
CA ASP A 9 -4.31 -2.02 -20.68
C ASP A 9 -5.18 -2.38 -19.47
N GLY A 10 -5.85 -3.54 -19.49
CA GLY A 10 -6.66 -4.04 -18.37
C GLY A 10 -5.80 -4.44 -17.17
N MET A 11 -4.64 -5.04 -17.42
CA MET A 11 -3.65 -5.34 -16.37
C MET A 11 -3.14 -4.04 -15.74
N LYS A 12 -2.77 -3.05 -16.55
CA LYS A 12 -2.30 -1.76 -16.05
C LYS A 12 -3.35 -1.02 -15.22
N SER A 13 -4.61 -1.04 -15.65
CA SER A 13 -5.73 -0.46 -14.88
C SER A 13 -5.94 -1.20 -13.56
N PHE A 14 -5.75 -2.51 -13.52
CA PHE A 14 -5.82 -3.30 -12.29
C PHE A 14 -4.69 -2.95 -11.33
N LEU A 15 -3.45 -2.89 -11.81
CA LEU A 15 -2.28 -2.52 -10.99
C LEU A 15 -2.39 -1.07 -10.48
N ASP A 16 -2.89 -0.13 -11.29
CA ASP A 16 -3.17 1.25 -10.87
C ASP A 16 -4.22 1.28 -9.75
N HIS A 17 -5.31 0.52 -9.90
CA HIS A 17 -6.35 0.43 -8.88
C HIS A 17 -5.83 -0.15 -7.56
N ILE A 18 -4.99 -1.18 -7.63
CA ILE A 18 -4.38 -1.74 -6.42
C ILE A 18 -3.38 -0.76 -5.82
N GLY A 19 -2.50 -0.15 -6.62
CA GLY A 19 -1.53 0.84 -6.17
C GLY A 19 -2.20 2.01 -5.46
N ALA A 20 -3.32 2.51 -5.98
CA ALA A 20 -4.13 3.54 -5.33
C ALA A 20 -4.70 3.08 -3.98
N ARG A 21 -5.18 1.83 -3.87
CA ARG A 21 -5.66 1.25 -2.60
C ARG A 21 -4.54 1.11 -1.57
N VAL A 22 -3.39 0.59 -1.99
CA VAL A 22 -2.21 0.45 -1.14
C VAL A 22 -1.80 1.83 -0.62
N LYS A 23 -1.69 2.83 -1.49
CA LYS A 23 -1.34 4.20 -1.10
C LYS A 23 -2.32 4.76 -0.07
N SER A 24 -3.62 4.62 -0.33
CA SER A 24 -4.66 5.08 0.59
C SER A 24 -4.60 4.37 1.94
N ALA A 25 -4.32 3.06 1.94
CA ALA A 25 -4.17 2.28 3.16
C ALA A 25 -2.94 2.71 3.98
N VAL A 26 -1.80 2.93 3.31
CA VAL A 26 -0.57 3.37 3.98
C VAL A 26 -0.77 4.76 4.58
N ASP A 27 -1.35 5.70 3.81
CA ASP A 27 -1.63 7.06 4.27
C ASP A 27 -2.56 7.07 5.49
N ASP A 28 -3.66 6.31 5.44
CA ASP A 28 -4.61 6.16 6.55
C ASP A 28 -3.96 5.57 7.80
N VAL A 29 -3.21 4.47 7.65
CA VAL A 29 -2.52 3.83 8.77
C VAL A 29 -1.48 4.77 9.36
N VAL A 30 -0.65 5.42 8.55
CA VAL A 30 0.40 6.32 9.05
C VAL A 30 -0.21 7.53 9.74
N ALA A 31 -1.28 8.11 9.20
CA ALA A 31 -2.00 9.22 9.83
C ALA A 31 -2.63 8.81 11.16
N HIS A 32 -3.20 7.61 11.25
CA HIS A 32 -3.81 7.09 12.48
C HIS A 32 -2.78 6.69 13.54
N THR A 33 -1.62 6.20 13.10
CA THR A 33 -0.55 5.71 13.97
C THR A 33 0.60 6.70 14.11
N ILE A 34 0.40 7.97 13.77
CA ILE A 34 1.46 8.99 13.86
C ILE A 34 1.92 9.25 15.30
N ASP A 35 1.00 9.10 16.27
CA ASP A 35 1.26 9.24 17.72
C ASP A 35 1.75 7.92 18.36
N GLU A 36 1.64 6.81 17.63
CA GLU A 36 1.99 5.47 18.09
C GLU A 36 3.45 5.09 17.75
N ASP A 37 3.95 4.03 18.37
CA ASP A 37 5.25 3.44 18.05
C ASP A 37 5.33 2.98 16.58
N LEU A 38 6.53 3.07 16.01
CA LEU A 38 6.80 2.61 14.64
C LEU A 38 6.41 1.13 14.47
N GLU A 39 6.71 0.28 15.45
CA GLU A 39 6.33 -1.14 15.38
C GLU A 39 4.82 -1.36 15.30
N THR A 40 4.03 -0.56 16.01
CA THR A 40 2.55 -0.61 15.97
C THR A 40 2.06 -0.16 14.60
N ALA A 41 2.60 0.94 14.08
CA ALA A 41 2.29 1.45 12.74
C ALA A 41 2.58 0.41 11.65
N VAL A 42 3.76 -0.21 11.70
CA VAL A 42 4.20 -1.22 10.73
C VAL A 42 3.38 -2.50 10.84
N SER A 43 3.07 -2.96 12.05
CA SER A 43 2.25 -4.15 12.25
C SER A 43 0.82 -3.93 11.70
N THR A 44 0.24 -2.76 11.98
CA THR A 44 -1.08 -2.37 11.49
C THR A 44 -1.07 -2.28 9.96
N LEU A 45 -0.08 -1.61 9.39
CA LEU A 45 0.06 -1.48 7.94
C LEU A 45 0.20 -2.84 7.27
N HIS A 46 1.10 -3.68 7.76
CA HIS A 46 1.32 -5.03 7.24
C HIS A 46 0.03 -5.87 7.28
N ALA A 47 -0.74 -5.77 8.37
CA ALA A 47 -2.04 -6.45 8.47
C ALA A 47 -3.04 -5.95 7.43
N VAL A 48 -3.14 -4.62 7.20
CA VAL A 48 -4.02 -4.03 6.19
C VAL A 48 -3.59 -4.43 4.79
N LEU A 49 -2.30 -4.39 4.48
CA LEU A 49 -1.76 -4.78 3.18
C LEU A 49 -2.03 -6.24 2.87
N ASN A 50 -1.95 -7.12 3.87
CA ASN A 50 -2.27 -8.55 3.73
C ASN A 50 -3.76 -8.81 3.44
N THR A 51 -4.63 -7.80 3.57
CA THR A 51 -6.03 -7.90 3.12
C THR A 51 -6.21 -7.60 1.64
N ILE A 52 -5.20 -7.05 0.97
CA ILE A 52 -5.23 -6.70 -0.45
C ILE A 52 -4.85 -7.93 -1.27
N PRO A 53 -5.81 -8.55 -1.98
CA PRO A 53 -5.52 -9.75 -2.75
C PRO A 53 -4.63 -9.43 -3.95
N GLY A 54 -3.63 -10.28 -4.19
CA GLY A 54 -2.73 -10.18 -5.33
C GLY A 54 -1.42 -9.43 -5.06
N LEU A 55 -1.20 -8.95 -3.83
CA LEU A 55 0.09 -8.39 -3.41
C LEU A 55 0.49 -8.94 -2.05
N GLU A 56 1.74 -9.33 -1.95
CA GLU A 56 2.37 -9.72 -0.70
C GLU A 56 3.41 -8.65 -0.37
N PHE A 57 3.16 -7.91 0.71
CA PHE A 57 4.07 -6.88 1.19
C PHE A 57 4.80 -7.39 2.42
N ASP A 58 6.12 -7.43 2.35
CA ASP A 58 6.94 -7.76 3.51
C ASP A 58 6.83 -6.72 4.62
N ARG A 59 7.10 -7.14 5.85
CA ARG A 59 7.19 -6.24 7.00
C ARG A 59 8.26 -5.15 6.80
N ALA A 60 9.36 -5.48 6.09
CA ALA A 60 10.40 -4.52 5.74
C ALA A 60 9.86 -3.42 4.82
N TRP A 61 9.06 -3.79 3.81
CA TRP A 61 8.41 -2.83 2.93
C TRP A 61 7.45 -1.92 3.70
N ALA A 62 6.62 -2.50 4.58
CA ALA A 62 5.72 -1.74 5.44
C ALA A 62 6.49 -0.77 6.35
N GLN A 63 7.63 -1.18 6.88
CA GLN A 63 8.49 -0.30 7.67
C GLN A 63 9.02 0.88 6.86
N GLU A 64 9.62 0.64 5.69
CA GLU A 64 10.11 1.71 4.84
C GLU A 64 8.99 2.66 4.40
N ALA A 65 7.79 2.13 4.15
CA ALA A 65 6.63 2.93 3.78
C ALA A 65 6.18 3.88 4.90
N VAL A 66 6.11 3.39 6.14
CA VAL A 66 5.78 4.21 7.30
C VAL A 66 6.87 5.26 7.54
N GLU A 67 8.15 4.89 7.47
CA GLU A 67 9.27 5.83 7.67
C GLU A 67 9.29 6.93 6.60
N THR A 68 9.03 6.57 5.34
CA THR A 68 8.96 7.51 4.20
C THR A 68 7.84 8.53 4.40
N LEU A 69 6.63 8.08 4.73
CA LEU A 69 5.50 8.98 4.96
C LEU A 69 5.66 9.83 6.22
N ARG A 70 6.23 9.28 7.30
CA ARG A 70 6.56 10.05 8.51
C ARG A 70 7.62 11.12 8.24
N ARG A 71 8.53 10.90 7.28
CA ARG A 71 9.50 11.89 6.81
C ARG A 71 8.84 12.98 5.95
N GLY A 72 7.64 12.72 5.42
CA GLY A 72 6.91 13.59 4.50
C GLY A 72 7.29 13.38 3.03
N ASP A 73 7.99 12.28 2.72
CA ASP A 73 8.36 11.93 1.36
C ASP A 73 7.21 11.20 0.65
N PRO A 74 7.07 11.38 -0.68
CA PRO A 74 6.08 10.66 -1.45
C PRO A 74 6.42 9.17 -1.50
N LEU A 75 5.49 8.32 -1.08
CA LEU A 75 5.64 6.87 -1.21
C LEU A 75 5.53 6.45 -2.67
N GLU A 76 6.64 5.99 -3.25
CA GLU A 76 6.67 5.38 -4.58
C GLU A 76 6.34 3.89 -4.49
N ILE A 77 5.08 3.53 -4.75
CA ILE A 77 4.66 2.13 -4.81
C ILE A 77 4.92 1.61 -6.22
N GLN A 78 6.00 0.85 -6.39
CA GLN A 78 6.25 0.12 -7.63
C GLN A 78 5.47 -1.20 -7.61
N ILE A 79 4.27 -1.17 -8.18
CA ILE A 79 3.50 -2.39 -8.49
C ILE A 79 4.02 -2.91 -9.83
N GLY A 80 4.88 -3.94 -9.80
CA GLY A 80 5.52 -4.55 -10.97
C GLY A 80 4.78 -5.75 -11.52
#